data_AF-A0A496AXV5-F1
#
_entry.id   AF-A0A496AXV5-F1
#
_cell.length_a   1.000
_cell.length_b   1.000
_cell.length_c   1.000
_cell.angle_alpha   90.00
_cell.angle_beta   90.00
_cell.angle_gamma   90.00
#
_symmetry.space_group_name_H-M   'P 1'
#
loop_
_entity.id
_entity.type
_entity.pdbx_description
1 polymer ?
#
loop_
_entity_poly.entity_id
_entity_poly.type
_entity_poly.pdbx_seq_one_letter_code
_entity_poly.pdbx_strand_id
1 'polypeptide(L)'
;MDWVFNTFSEYLENDFKKRIGNDNPTVADLWNAFQVLFPATSAQLLVQEPVGNTVKFKALAFYYADEMGPLIEAPLEYLKQNYGGGKFKINFYHGMQFIATINFKPEGPEIWRDLPEMEAMNI
;
A
#
# COMPACT_ATOMS: atom_id res chain seq x y z
N MET A 1 -3.25 7.96 -9.94
CA MET A 1 -4.10 7.71 -8.74
C MET A 1 -5.06 6.53 -8.93
N ASP A 2 -5.52 6.25 -10.15
CA ASP A 2 -6.56 5.25 -10.43
C ASP A 2 -6.30 3.87 -9.82
N TRP A 3 -5.05 3.38 -9.86
CA TRP A 3 -4.73 2.08 -9.26
C TRP A 3 -4.90 2.08 -7.73
N VAL A 4 -4.58 3.19 -7.06
CA VAL A 4 -4.74 3.35 -5.62
C VAL A 4 -6.23 3.38 -5.28
N PHE A 5 -7.01 4.16 -6.03
CA PHE A 5 -8.47 4.19 -5.88
C PHE A 5 -9.08 2.80 -6.06
N ASN A 6 -8.71 2.08 -7.12
CA ASN A 6 -9.18 0.72 -7.37
C ASN A 6 -8.76 -0.26 -6.27
N THR A 7 -7.61 -0.03 -5.62
CA THR A 7 -7.15 -0.83 -4.48
C THR A 7 -8.02 -0.58 -3.24
N PHE A 8 -8.60 0.62 -3.11
CA PHE A 8 -9.38 1.04 -1.94
C PHE A 8 -10.88 0.80 -2.11
N SER A 9 -11.35 0.48 -3.32
CA SER A 9 -12.79 0.45 -3.65
C SER A 9 -13.59 -0.47 -2.74
N GLU A 10 -13.10 -1.68 -2.45
CA GLU A 10 -13.79 -2.63 -1.56
C GLU A 10 -13.94 -2.07 -0.14
N TYR A 11 -12.89 -1.42 0.38
CA TYR A 11 -12.95 -0.77 1.69
C TYR A 11 -13.98 0.36 1.67
N LEU A 12 -13.93 1.21 0.65
CA LEU A 12 -14.84 2.36 0.53
C LEU A 12 -16.30 1.91 0.41
N GLU A 13 -16.61 0.93 -0.44
CA GLU A 13 -17.97 0.39 -0.57
C GLU A 13 -18.50 -0.15 0.77
N ASN A 14 -17.68 -0.93 1.48
CA ASN A 14 -18.05 -1.48 2.79
C ASN A 14 -18.23 -0.39 3.84
N ASP A 15 -17.41 0.65 3.81
CA ASP A 15 -17.51 1.78 4.71
C ASP A 15 -18.76 2.62 4.44
N PHE A 16 -19.09 2.88 3.18
CA PHE A 16 -20.31 3.56 2.76
C PHE A 16 -21.58 2.83 3.22
N LYS A 17 -21.64 1.51 2.99
CA LYS A 17 -22.75 0.66 3.46
C LYS A 17 -22.97 0.80 4.95
N LYS A 18 -21.87 0.85 5.73
CA LYS A 18 -21.92 0.93 7.20
C LYS A 18 -22.26 2.33 7.73
N ARG A 19 -21.68 3.40 7.15
CA ARG A 19 -21.80 4.77 7.70
C ARG A 19 -23.00 5.54 7.15
N ILE A 20 -23.28 5.39 5.85
CA ILE A 20 -24.25 6.23 5.13
C ILE A 20 -25.55 5.47 4.85
N GLY A 21 -25.54 4.14 4.98
CA GLY A 21 -26.73 3.31 4.72
C GLY A 21 -27.15 3.31 3.26
N ASN A 22 -26.25 3.70 2.35
CA ASN A 22 -26.44 3.55 0.92
C ASN A 22 -25.86 2.20 0.48
N ASP A 23 -26.72 1.26 0.11
CA ASP A 23 -26.32 -0.08 -0.30
C ASP A 23 -25.61 -0.11 -1.67
N ASN A 24 -25.77 0.95 -2.48
CA ASN A 24 -25.22 1.06 -3.84
C ASN A 24 -24.59 2.44 -4.08
N PRO A 25 -23.40 2.72 -3.52
CA PRO A 25 -22.68 3.96 -3.81
C PRO A 25 -22.29 4.05 -5.29
N THR A 26 -22.38 5.25 -5.88
CA THR A 26 -21.89 5.49 -7.23
C THR A 26 -20.36 5.58 -7.24
N VAL A 27 -19.72 5.44 -8.41
CA VAL A 27 -18.27 5.66 -8.56
C VAL A 27 -17.87 7.07 -8.10
N ALA A 28 -18.72 8.07 -8.35
CA ALA A 28 -18.48 9.44 -7.90
C ALA A 28 -18.51 9.56 -6.37
N ASP A 29 -19.43 8.85 -5.69
CA ASP A 29 -19.47 8.81 -4.22
C ASP A 29 -18.19 8.21 -3.65
N LEU A 30 -17.75 7.08 -4.20
CA LEU A 30 -16.51 6.41 -3.78
C LEU A 30 -15.29 7.30 -4.02
N TRP A 31 -15.24 8.00 -5.14
CA TRP A 31 -14.15 8.93 -5.46
C TRP A 31 -14.09 10.09 -4.48
N ASN A 32 -15.23 10.69 -4.14
CA ASN A 32 -15.30 11.78 -3.17
C ASN A 32 -14.80 11.34 -1.79
N ALA A 33 -15.19 10.14 -1.34
CA ALA A 33 -14.69 9.61 -0.07
C ALA A 33 -13.20 9.26 -0.13
N PHE A 34 -12.72 8.72 -1.26
CA PHE A 34 -11.30 8.46 -1.46
C PHE A 34 -10.47 9.74 -1.32
N GLN A 35 -10.92 10.85 -1.91
CA GLN A 35 -10.24 12.15 -1.80
C GLN A 35 -10.14 12.67 -0.36
N VAL A 36 -11.10 12.32 0.51
CA VAL A 36 -11.06 12.66 1.94
C VAL A 36 -10.19 11.68 2.73
N LEU A 37 -10.25 10.38 2.41
CA LEU A 37 -9.55 9.32 3.14
C LEU A 37 -8.04 9.30 2.83
N PHE A 38 -7.67 9.45 1.56
CA PHE A 38 -6.29 9.24 1.12
C PHE A 38 -5.28 10.15 1.84
N PRO A 39 -5.52 11.46 2.06
CA PRO A 39 -4.60 12.31 2.80
C PRO A 39 -4.34 11.88 4.26
N ALA A 40 -5.26 11.11 4.86
CA ALA A 40 -5.13 10.57 6.22
C ALA A 40 -4.58 9.13 6.25
N THR A 41 -4.16 8.60 5.09
CA THR A 41 -3.68 7.23 4.95
C THR A 41 -2.16 7.15 5.17
N SER A 42 -1.73 6.04 5.75
CA SER A 42 -0.33 5.63 5.78
C SER A 42 -0.13 4.31 5.03
N ALA A 43 1.12 4.01 4.65
CA ALA A 43 1.46 2.78 3.95
C ALA A 43 2.74 2.14 4.48
N GLN A 44 2.75 0.81 4.62
CA GLN A 44 3.93 0.02 4.93
C GLN A 44 4.38 -0.78 3.71
N LEU A 45 5.64 -0.62 3.31
CA LEU A 45 6.28 -1.41 2.26
C LEU A 45 7.02 -2.60 2.86
N LEU A 46 6.67 -3.79 2.37
CA LEU A 46 7.23 -5.07 2.77
C LEU A 46 7.83 -5.76 1.54
N VAL A 47 8.89 -6.54 1.73
CA VAL A 47 9.39 -7.49 0.72
C VAL A 47 9.30 -8.92 1.22
N GLN A 48 8.88 -9.84 0.34
CA GLN A 48 8.88 -11.27 0.63
C GLN A 48 10.29 -11.82 0.48
N GLU A 49 10.90 -12.17 1.61
CA GLU A 49 12.20 -12.82 1.67
C GLU A 49 12.03 -14.33 1.85
N PRO A 50 12.50 -15.16 0.90
CA PRO A 50 12.60 -16.60 1.10
C PRO A 50 13.67 -16.91 2.16
N VAL A 51 13.28 -17.62 3.23
CA VAL A 51 14.19 -18.06 4.30
C VAL A 51 14.03 -19.55 4.50
N GLY A 52 14.96 -20.34 3.96
CA GLY A 52 14.85 -21.80 3.89
C GLY A 52 13.57 -22.20 3.13
N ASN A 53 12.68 -22.95 3.78
CA ASN A 53 11.41 -23.40 3.21
C ASN A 53 10.21 -22.50 3.58
N THR A 54 10.44 -21.31 4.14
CA THR A 54 9.39 -20.35 4.52
C THR A 54 9.62 -18.98 3.88
N VAL A 55 8.66 -18.08 4.07
CA VAL A 55 8.74 -16.67 3.67
C VAL A 55 8.65 -15.79 4.92
N LYS A 56 9.56 -14.83 5.03
CA LYS A 56 9.45 -13.70 5.95
C LYS A 56 9.09 -12.44 5.17
N PHE A 57 8.38 -11.52 5.82
CA PHE A 57 8.15 -10.19 5.28
C PHE A 57 9.09 -9.23 6.00
N LYS A 58 10.08 -8.71 5.27
CA LYS A 58 10.99 -7.68 5.78
C LYS A 58 10.38 -6.31 5.54
N ALA A 59 10.23 -5.52 6.60
CA ALA A 59 9.74 -4.15 6.47
C ALA A 59 10.84 -3.22 5.95
N LEU A 60 10.55 -2.50 4.86
CA LEU A 60 11.54 -1.67 4.18
C LEU A 60 11.28 -0.17 4.32
N ALA A 61 10.02 0.23 4.39
CA ALA A 61 9.64 1.63 4.54
C ALA A 61 8.23 1.78 5.10
N PHE A 62 7.99 2.98 5.63
CA PHE A 62 6.68 3.46 6.02
C PHE A 62 6.49 4.86 5.42
N TYR A 63 5.30 5.15 4.95
CA TYR A 63 4.97 6.40 4.26
C TYR A 63 3.70 7.00 4.82
N TYR A 64 3.69 8.32 4.98
CA TYR A 64 2.48 9.13 5.02
C TYR A 64 2.05 9.50 3.60
N ALA A 65 0.80 9.93 3.44
CA ALA A 65 0.19 10.22 2.14
C ALA A 65 0.97 11.23 1.28
N ASP A 66 1.57 12.24 1.90
CA ASP A 66 2.36 13.28 1.25
C ASP A 66 3.74 12.79 0.76
N GLU A 67 4.21 11.64 1.25
CA GLU A 67 5.49 11.04 0.85
C GLU A 67 5.33 10.04 -0.33
N MET A 68 4.11 9.58 -0.61
CA MET A 68 3.84 8.51 -1.56
C MET A 68 3.83 8.94 -3.04
N GLY A 69 4.04 10.21 -3.36
CA GLY A 69 3.92 10.75 -4.72
C GLY A 69 4.68 9.92 -5.79
N PRO A 70 6.02 9.78 -5.69
CA PRO A 70 6.80 9.00 -6.65
C PRO A 70 6.42 7.52 -6.71
N LEU A 71 6.07 6.92 -5.56
CA LEU A 71 5.60 5.53 -5.47
C LEU A 71 4.27 5.32 -6.19
N ILE A 72 3.37 6.30 -6.11
CA ILE A 72 2.05 6.24 -6.75
C ILE A 72 2.14 6.49 -8.26
N GLU A 73 3.01 7.42 -8.66
CA GLU A 73 3.18 7.79 -10.07
C GLU A 73 3.75 6.63 -10.90
N ALA A 74 4.79 5.97 -10.41
CA ALA A 74 5.47 4.89 -11.11
C ALA A 74 5.95 3.79 -10.14
N PRO A 75 5.04 2.95 -9.61
CA PRO A 75 5.36 2.02 -8.52
C PRO A 75 6.45 1.01 -8.88
N LEU A 76 6.44 0.47 -10.10
CA LEU A 76 7.44 -0.51 -10.51
C LEU A 76 8.83 0.11 -10.65
N GLU A 77 8.91 1.28 -11.27
CA GLU A 77 10.14 2.04 -11.46
C GLU A 77 10.69 2.52 -10.11
N TYR A 78 9.84 3.09 -9.25
CA TYR A 78 10.20 3.51 -7.90
C TYR A 78 10.77 2.35 -7.09
N LEU A 79 10.06 1.20 -7.06
CA LEU A 79 10.53 0.04 -6.31
C LEU A 79 11.85 -0.48 -6.87
N LYS A 80 11.98 -0.57 -8.20
CA LYS A 80 13.21 -1.02 -8.85
C LYS A 80 14.41 -0.11 -8.54
N GLN A 81 14.21 1.20 -8.55
CA GLN A 81 15.29 2.17 -8.31
C GLN A 81 15.73 2.22 -6.85
N ASN A 82 14.79 2.13 -5.91
CA ASN A 82 15.08 2.29 -4.47
C ASN A 82 15.39 0.96 -3.76
N TYR A 83 14.83 -0.16 -4.23
CA TYR A 83 14.89 -1.46 -3.56
C TYR A 83 15.31 -2.61 -4.47
N GLY A 84 15.37 -2.41 -5.78
CA GLY A 84 15.74 -3.45 -6.74
C GLY A 84 14.58 -4.38 -7.12
N GLY A 85 14.92 -5.56 -7.64
CA GLY A 85 13.96 -6.62 -7.96
C GLY A 85 13.47 -7.34 -6.71
N GLY A 86 12.29 -7.95 -6.78
CA GLY A 86 11.72 -8.69 -5.65
C GLY A 86 10.20 -8.80 -5.70
N LYS A 87 9.61 -9.44 -4.70
CA LYS A 87 8.15 -9.49 -4.50
C LYS A 87 7.78 -8.55 -3.36
N PHE A 88 7.25 -7.38 -3.70
CA PHE A 88 6.88 -6.35 -2.75
C PHE A 88 5.39 -6.37 -2.47
N LYS A 89 5.04 -5.94 -1.27
CA LYS A 89 3.67 -5.73 -0.81
C LYS A 89 3.58 -4.35 -0.18
N ILE A 90 2.55 -3.61 -0.50
CA ILE A 90 2.19 -2.36 0.18
C ILE A 90 0.90 -2.59 0.93
N ASN A 91 0.91 -2.35 2.24
CA ASN A 91 -0.30 -2.33 3.06
C ASN A 91 -0.67 -0.88 3.36
N PHE A 92 -1.93 -0.52 3.12
CA PHE A 92 -2.47 0.81 3.43
C PHE A 92 -3.30 0.77 4.71
N TYR A 93 -3.23 1.86 5.48
CA TYR A 93 -3.89 1.99 6.78
C TYR A 93 -4.52 3.37 6.96
N HIS A 94 -5.62 3.42 7.72
CA HIS A 94 -6.19 4.65 8.27
C HIS A 94 -6.08 4.56 9.80
N GLY A 95 -5.09 5.23 10.38
CA GLY A 95 -4.66 4.95 11.75
C GLY A 95 -4.23 3.48 11.90
N MET A 96 -4.78 2.78 12.91
CA MET A 96 -4.58 1.35 13.14
C MET A 96 -5.33 0.43 12.16
N GLN A 97 -6.29 0.97 11.40
CA GLN A 97 -7.19 0.16 10.61
C GLN A 97 -6.58 -0.17 9.24
N PHE A 98 -6.42 -1.46 8.95
CA PHE A 98 -6.07 -1.92 7.62
C PHE A 98 -7.15 -1.54 6.59
N ILE A 99 -6.73 -0.95 5.47
CA ILE A 99 -7.59 -0.58 4.35
C ILE A 99 -7.50 -1.64 3.26
N ALA A 100 -6.31 -1.81 2.69
CA ALA A 100 -6.09 -2.63 1.51
C ALA A 100 -4.61 -3.00 1.35
N THR A 101 -4.34 -3.96 0.46
CA THR A 101 -2.98 -4.37 0.11
C THR A 101 -2.85 -4.55 -1.39
N ILE A 102 -1.66 -4.28 -1.92
CA ILE A 102 -1.31 -4.54 -3.31
C ILE A 102 0.09 -5.12 -3.41
N ASN A 103 0.34 -5.96 -4.41
CA ASN A 103 1.63 -6.58 -4.65
C ASN A 103 2.27 -6.08 -5.95
N PHE A 104 3.59 -5.94 -5.93
CA PHE A 104 4.41 -5.59 -7.08
C PHE A 104 5.55 -6.57 -7.24
N LYS A 105 6.01 -6.76 -8.48
CA LYS A 105 7.13 -7.65 -8.80
C LYS A 105 8.06 -7.03 -9.84
N PRO A 106 8.80 -5.95 -9.51
CA PRO A 106 9.83 -5.44 -10.39
C PRO A 106 10.94 -6.49 -10.59
N GLU A 107 11.51 -6.51 -11.80
CA GLU A 107 12.65 -7.35 -12.16
C GLU A 107 13.97 -6.62 -11.91
N GLY A 108 14.99 -7.37 -11.51
CA GLY A 108 16.36 -6.87 -11.31
C GLY A 108 17.06 -7.48 -10.10
N PRO A 109 18.28 -7.01 -9.78
CA PRO A 109 19.01 -7.40 -8.58
C PRO A 109 18.27 -7.02 -7.28
N GLU A 110 18.34 -7.86 -6.26
CA GLU A 110 17.63 -7.70 -4.98
C GLU A 110 18.40 -6.77 -4.01
N ILE A 111 18.41 -5.46 -4.28
CA ILE A 111 19.13 -4.44 -3.48
C ILE A 111 18.64 -4.41 -2.02
N TRP A 112 17.35 -4.67 -1.79
CA TRP A 112 16.73 -4.71 -0.47
C TRP A 112 17.34 -5.70 0.52
N ARG A 113 18.14 -6.68 0.06
CA ARG A 113 18.82 -7.63 0.94
C ARG A 113 19.76 -6.94 1.91
N ASP A 114 20.48 -5.94 1.43
CA ASP A 114 21.50 -5.23 2.19
C ASP A 114 20.95 -4.04 2.99
N LEU A 115 19.67 -3.70 2.80
CA LEU A 115 19.01 -2.62 3.55
C LEU A 115 18.66 -3.07 4.97
N PRO A 116 18.65 -2.18 5.96
CA PRO A 116 18.15 -2.51 7.28
C PRO A 116 16.64 -2.84 7.23
N GLU A 117 16.20 -3.70 8.14
CA GLU A 117 14.77 -3.85 8.41
C GLU A 117 14.29 -2.69 9.29
N MET A 118 13.17 -2.09 8.89
CA MET A 118 12.48 -1.10 9.73
C MET A 118 11.87 -1.77 10.94
N GLU A 119 12.00 -1.17 12.12
CA GLU A 119 11.23 -1.60 13.28
C GLU A 119 9.73 -1.50 12.96
N ALA A 120 8.95 -2.49 13.39
CA ALA A 120 7.51 -2.45 13.25
C ALA A 120 6.99 -1.23 14.00
N MET A 121 6.44 -0.25 13.28
CA MET A 121 5.73 0.84 13.92
C MET A 121 4.51 0.27 14.63
N ASN A 122 4.32 0.66 15.90
CA ASN A 122 3.05 0.48 16.61
C ASN A 122 2.04 1.45 16.00
N ILE A 123 1.61 1.16 14.77
CA ILE A 123 0.51 1.86 14.11
C ILE A 123 -0.79 1.58 14.83
#